data_AF-A0A7Z9K8Q0-F1
#
_entry.id   AF-A0A7Z9K8Q0-F1
#
_cell.length_a   1.000
_cell.length_b   1.000
_cell.length_c   1.000
_cell.angle_alpha   90.00
_cell.angle_beta   90.00
_cell.angle_gamma   90.00
#
_symmetry.space_group_name_H-M   'P 1'
#
loop_
_entity.id
_entity.type
_entity.pdbx_description
1 polymer ?
#
loop_
_entity_poly.entity_id
_entity_poly.type
_entity_poly.pdbx_seq_one_letter_code
_entity_poly.pdbx_strand_id
1 'polypeptide(L)'
;WGGPGTDFVTQTLVMMELAKGDSAICKAFSQNWKWSHLIASACNDDQKDRFLKSFISDDRYLIGRGITEPNAGCDNRLPPKDDPRSGYRLHAERDGDFWILNGEKCFIANGSVGSLFFIDARTDASVDITRGGTLFLVPKDTPGFRIGKIFKSLLFLPKLYAAFGRSRASR
;
A
#
# COMPACT_ATOMS: atom_id res chain seq x y z
N TRP A 1 0.63 7.34 -19.27
CA TRP A 1 1.25 6.01 -19.13
C TRP A 1 0.49 4.85 -19.78
N GLY A 2 -0.65 5.06 -20.47
CA GLY A 2 -1.36 3.99 -21.20
C GLY A 2 -2.65 3.49 -20.55
N GLY A 3 -3.08 4.09 -19.44
CA GLY A 3 -4.39 3.82 -18.85
C GLY A 3 -5.55 4.41 -19.69
N PRO A 4 -6.76 3.84 -19.58
CA PRO A 4 -7.89 4.17 -20.45
C PRO A 4 -8.55 5.53 -20.15
N GLY A 5 -8.14 6.25 -19.11
CA GLY A 5 -8.64 7.60 -18.82
C GLY A 5 -10.12 7.69 -18.46
N THR A 6 -10.72 6.61 -17.93
CA THR A 6 -12.15 6.56 -17.64
C THR A 6 -12.52 7.29 -16.34
N ASP A 7 -13.78 7.68 -16.23
CA ASP A 7 -14.34 8.31 -15.03
C ASP A 7 -14.74 7.31 -13.93
N PHE A 8 -15.15 7.85 -12.78
CA PHE A 8 -15.60 7.06 -11.63
C PHE A 8 -16.95 6.35 -11.87
N VAL A 9 -17.80 6.87 -12.77
CA VAL A 9 -19.09 6.24 -13.10
C VAL A 9 -18.84 4.94 -13.85
N THR A 10 -17.99 4.98 -14.88
CA THR A 10 -17.54 3.82 -15.65
C THR A 10 -16.87 2.80 -14.74
N GLN A 11 -15.97 3.25 -13.86
CA GLN A 11 -15.34 2.36 -12.87
C GLN A 11 -16.38 1.65 -11.99
N THR A 12 -17.40 2.38 -11.53
CA THR A 12 -18.46 1.83 -10.68
C THR A 12 -19.27 0.77 -11.42
N LEU A 13 -19.63 1.02 -12.69
CA LEU A 13 -20.35 0.05 -13.52
C LEU A 13 -19.54 -1.24 -13.72
N VAL A 14 -18.26 -1.13 -14.07
CA VAL A 14 -17.36 -2.29 -14.20
C VAL A 14 -17.28 -3.07 -12.89
N MET A 15 -17.10 -2.37 -11.76
CA MET A 15 -17.04 -3.02 -10.45
C MET A 15 -18.35 -3.72 -10.07
N MET A 16 -19.51 -3.15 -10.39
CA MET A 16 -20.81 -3.77 -10.15
C MET A 16 -20.96 -5.07 -10.94
N GLU A 17 -20.60 -5.08 -12.23
CA GLU A 17 -20.67 -6.30 -13.05
C GLU A 17 -19.67 -7.37 -12.58
N LEU A 18 -18.42 -6.99 -12.25
CA LEU A 18 -17.45 -7.93 -11.69
C LEU A 18 -17.93 -8.52 -10.36
N ALA A 19 -18.53 -7.69 -9.50
CA ALA A 19 -19.00 -8.13 -8.18
C ALA A 19 -20.20 -9.08 -8.24
N LYS A 20 -21.05 -9.00 -9.29
CA LYS A 20 -22.12 -9.98 -9.53
C LYS A 20 -21.57 -11.38 -9.78
N GLY A 21 -20.42 -11.47 -10.45
CA GLY A 21 -19.73 -12.74 -10.70
C GLY A 21 -18.90 -13.20 -9.51
N ASP A 22 -17.96 -12.36 -9.06
CA ASP A 22 -17.05 -12.68 -7.96
C ASP A 22 -16.57 -11.42 -7.23
N SER A 23 -16.89 -11.33 -5.94
CA SER A 23 -16.52 -10.19 -5.09
C SER A 23 -15.01 -10.05 -4.85
N ALA A 24 -14.24 -11.14 -4.85
CA ALA A 24 -12.80 -11.12 -4.66
C ALA A 24 -12.07 -10.63 -5.92
N ILE A 25 -12.52 -11.03 -7.11
CA ILE A 25 -12.02 -10.50 -8.39
C ILE A 25 -12.30 -9.00 -8.47
N CYS A 26 -13.53 -8.57 -8.18
CA CYS A 26 -13.89 -7.16 -8.10
C CYS A 26 -12.99 -6.40 -7.10
N LYS A 27 -12.71 -7.02 -5.94
CA LYS A 27 -11.84 -6.41 -4.93
C LYS A 27 -10.39 -6.27 -5.41
N ALA A 28 -9.84 -7.27 -6.09
CA ALA A 28 -8.51 -7.21 -6.68
C ALA A 28 -8.43 -6.09 -7.74
N PHE A 29 -9.41 -6.02 -8.65
CA PHE A 29 -9.51 -4.94 -9.64
C PHE A 29 -9.55 -3.56 -8.97
N SER A 30 -10.46 -3.36 -8.00
CA SER A 30 -10.61 -2.07 -7.32
C SER A 30 -9.38 -1.65 -6.50
N GLN A 31 -8.59 -2.60 -5.97
CA GLN A 31 -7.32 -2.26 -5.32
C GLN A 31 -6.32 -1.68 -6.30
N ASN A 32 -6.11 -2.38 -7.42
CA ASN A 32 -5.16 -1.93 -8.44
C ASN A 32 -5.57 -0.58 -9.03
N TRP A 33 -6.86 -0.40 -9.32
CA TRP A 33 -7.38 0.87 -9.83
C TRP A 33 -7.09 2.04 -8.90
N LYS A 34 -7.46 1.91 -7.63
CA LYS A 34 -7.27 2.96 -6.62
C LYS A 34 -5.79 3.34 -6.49
N TRP A 35 -4.91 2.34 -6.50
CA TRP A 35 -3.49 2.55 -6.29
C TRP A 35 -2.77 3.09 -7.53
N SER A 36 -3.11 2.64 -8.73
CA SER A 36 -2.57 3.23 -9.96
C SER A 36 -2.99 4.69 -10.11
N HIS A 37 -4.23 5.04 -9.72
CA HIS A 37 -4.68 6.43 -9.71
C HIS A 37 -3.89 7.30 -8.73
N LEU A 38 -3.56 6.78 -7.53
CA LEU A 38 -2.72 7.49 -6.57
C LEU A 38 -1.30 7.73 -7.10
N ILE A 39 -0.69 6.76 -7.79
CA ILE A 39 0.61 6.96 -8.45
C ILE A 39 0.47 8.06 -9.51
N ALA A 40 -0.55 7.98 -10.35
CA ALA A 40 -0.76 8.95 -11.43
C ALA A 40 -0.97 10.39 -10.92
N SER A 41 -1.59 10.58 -9.76
CA SER A 41 -1.89 11.90 -9.21
C SER A 41 -0.79 12.47 -8.30
N ALA A 42 -0.12 11.64 -7.50
CA ALA A 42 0.74 12.12 -6.41
C ALA A 42 2.25 11.96 -6.67
N CYS A 43 2.66 11.04 -7.55
CA CYS A 43 4.08 10.77 -7.78
C CYS A 43 4.73 11.81 -8.72
N ASN A 44 6.07 11.82 -8.74
CA ASN A 44 6.83 12.51 -9.80
C ASN A 44 6.90 11.67 -11.08
N ASP A 45 7.43 12.24 -12.17
CA ASP A 45 7.44 11.56 -13.47
C ASP A 45 8.31 10.30 -13.48
N ASP A 46 9.46 10.31 -12.80
CA ASP A 46 10.35 9.13 -12.69
C ASP A 46 9.64 7.95 -11.99
N GLN A 47 8.92 8.23 -10.90
CA GLN A 47 8.12 7.24 -10.18
C GLN A 47 6.96 6.74 -11.03
N LYS A 48 6.24 7.64 -11.72
CA LYS A 48 5.13 7.23 -12.59
C LYS A 48 5.62 6.36 -13.73
N ASP A 49 6.73 6.74 -14.37
CA ASP A 49 7.35 5.92 -15.41
C ASP A 49 7.77 4.56 -14.89
N ARG A 50 8.45 4.51 -13.74
CA ARG A 50 8.90 3.26 -13.15
C ARG A 50 7.75 2.32 -12.79
N PHE A 51 6.70 2.83 -12.14
CA PHE A 51 5.68 1.96 -11.56
C PHE A 51 4.46 1.76 -12.48
N LEU A 52 4.02 2.77 -13.22
CA LEU A 52 2.86 2.63 -14.11
C LEU A 52 3.20 1.88 -15.40
N LYS A 53 4.41 2.03 -15.95
CA LYS A 53 4.81 1.23 -17.13
C LYS A 53 4.90 -0.24 -16.76
N SER A 54 5.52 -0.59 -15.64
CA SER A 54 5.56 -1.98 -15.15
C SER A 54 4.16 -2.54 -14.88
N PHE A 55 3.29 -1.75 -14.25
CA PHE A 55 1.90 -2.15 -13.96
C PHE A 55 1.10 -2.44 -15.24
N ILE A 56 1.29 -1.66 -16.31
CA ILE A 56 0.57 -1.84 -17.58
C ILE A 56 1.16 -2.95 -18.43
N SER A 57 2.47 -3.23 -18.29
CA SER A 57 3.15 -4.25 -19.10
C SER A 57 2.97 -5.69 -18.60
N ASP A 58 2.49 -5.90 -17.38
CA ASP A 58 2.36 -7.22 -16.76
C ASP A 58 0.96 -7.41 -16.17
N ASP A 59 0.15 -8.26 -16.81
CA ASP A 59 -1.23 -8.57 -16.38
C ASP A 59 -1.31 -9.21 -14.98
N ARG A 60 -0.17 -9.67 -14.42
CA ARG A 60 -0.08 -10.22 -13.06
C ARG A 60 0.37 -9.19 -12.03
N TYR A 61 0.65 -7.96 -12.44
CA TYR A 61 1.14 -6.93 -11.53
C TYR A 61 0.03 -6.46 -10.60
N LEU A 62 0.16 -6.78 -9.32
CA LEU A 62 -0.80 -6.41 -8.29
C LEU A 62 -0.19 -5.40 -7.31
N ILE A 63 -0.98 -4.40 -6.91
CA ILE A 63 -0.57 -3.37 -5.96
C ILE A 63 -1.32 -3.57 -4.63
N GLY A 64 -0.58 -3.50 -3.52
CA GLY A 64 -1.12 -3.54 -2.17
C GLY A 64 -0.82 -2.26 -1.38
N ARG A 65 -1.47 -2.10 -0.21
CA ARG A 65 -1.13 -1.05 0.76
C ARG A 65 -1.18 -1.56 2.18
N GLY A 66 -0.11 -1.33 2.94
CA GLY A 66 -0.03 -1.59 4.37
C GLY A 66 -0.18 -0.31 5.19
N ILE A 67 -1.33 -0.17 5.85
CA ILE A 67 -1.60 0.90 6.82
C ILE A 67 -1.68 0.31 8.23
N THR A 68 -2.56 -0.69 8.37
CA THR A 68 -2.90 -1.33 9.64
C THR A 68 -1.72 -2.11 10.21
N GLU A 69 -1.58 -2.06 11.53
CA GLU A 69 -0.61 -2.82 12.31
C GLU A 69 -1.38 -3.62 13.36
N PRO A 70 -0.81 -4.68 13.96
CA PRO A 70 -1.50 -5.45 15.00
C PRO A 70 -1.99 -4.60 16.19
N ASN A 71 -1.33 -3.47 16.44
CA ASN A 71 -1.64 -2.51 17.50
C ASN A 71 -2.35 -1.23 17.01
N ALA A 72 -2.59 -1.04 15.71
CA ALA A 72 -3.15 0.20 15.16
C ALA A 72 -4.04 -0.02 13.92
N GLY A 73 -5.24 0.57 13.94
CA GLY A 73 -6.29 0.39 12.94
C GLY A 73 -6.97 1.69 12.52
N CYS A 74 -8.06 2.06 13.21
CA CYS A 74 -8.86 3.26 12.89
C CYS A 74 -8.14 4.57 13.26
N ASP A 75 -7.35 4.53 14.33
CA ASP A 75 -6.47 5.59 14.82
C ASP A 75 -5.39 6.02 13.81
N ASN A 76 -5.09 5.18 12.81
CA ASN A 76 -4.25 5.56 11.68
C ASN A 76 -4.81 6.71 10.84
N ARG A 77 -6.13 6.94 10.90
CA ARG A 77 -6.81 8.02 10.15
C ARG A 77 -7.45 9.06 11.06
N LEU A 78 -7.95 8.61 12.21
CA LEU A 78 -8.61 9.45 13.19
C LEU A 78 -7.91 9.26 14.54
N PRO A 79 -6.67 9.77 14.70
CA PRO A 79 -5.95 9.67 15.96
C PRO A 79 -6.69 10.49 17.04
N PRO A 80 -6.68 10.04 18.30
CA PRO A 80 -7.06 10.87 19.44
C PRO A 80 -6.26 12.18 19.43
N LYS A 81 -6.93 13.30 19.71
CA LYS A 81 -6.32 14.63 19.63
C LYS A 81 -5.22 14.85 20.68
N ASP A 82 -5.26 14.06 21.74
CA ASP A 82 -4.43 14.12 22.93
C ASP A 82 -3.32 13.06 22.96
N ASP A 83 -3.25 12.16 21.96
CA ASP A 83 -2.19 11.15 21.84
C ASP A 83 -1.43 11.26 20.50
N PRO A 84 -0.31 12.01 20.45
CA PRO A 84 0.49 12.13 19.23
C PRO A 84 1.15 10.81 18.80
N ARG A 85 1.22 9.81 19.70
CA ARG A 85 1.83 8.49 19.43
C ARG A 85 0.82 7.47 18.91
N SER A 86 -0.43 7.87 18.74
CA SER A 86 -1.50 7.02 18.22
C SER A 86 -1.32 6.69 16.74
N GLY A 87 -1.94 5.59 16.31
CA GLY A 87 -1.79 5.02 14.97
C GLY A 87 -0.50 4.23 14.78
N TYR A 88 -0.11 4.08 13.52
CA TYR A 88 0.98 3.20 13.13
C TYR A 88 2.34 3.65 13.67
N ARG A 89 3.15 2.65 14.04
CA ARG A 89 4.45 2.76 14.69
C ARG A 89 5.60 2.17 13.87
N LEU A 90 5.33 1.46 12.76
CA LEU A 90 6.37 1.04 11.82
C LEU A 90 7.24 2.26 11.50
N HIS A 91 8.51 2.19 11.86
CA HIS A 91 9.43 3.31 11.84
C HIS A 91 10.15 3.36 10.50
N ALA A 92 10.32 4.56 9.96
CA ALA A 92 11.18 4.83 8.82
C ALA A 92 12.22 5.88 9.20
N GLU A 93 13.50 5.49 9.13
CA GLU A 93 14.64 6.38 9.36
C GLU A 93 15.39 6.64 8.06
N ARG A 94 15.93 7.85 7.89
CA ARG A 94 16.71 8.22 6.70
C ARG A 94 18.16 7.79 6.89
N ASP A 95 18.70 7.06 5.92
CA ASP A 95 20.10 6.64 5.85
C ASP A 95 20.68 7.02 4.48
N GLY A 96 21.37 8.17 4.44
CA GLY A 96 21.87 8.77 3.21
C GLY A 96 20.73 9.08 2.23
N ASP A 97 20.76 8.43 1.06
CA ASP A 97 19.77 8.59 -0.02
C ASP A 97 18.60 7.60 0.07
N PHE A 98 18.57 6.77 1.12
CA PHE A 98 17.57 5.73 1.30
C PHE A 98 16.84 5.87 2.63
N TRP A 99 15.75 5.15 2.76
CA TRP A 99 15.03 4.96 4.01
C TRP A 99 15.19 3.53 4.48
N ILE A 100 15.30 3.33 5.79
CA ILE A 100 15.23 2.03 6.44
C ILE A 100 13.88 1.96 7.12
N LEU A 101 13.03 1.05 6.65
CA LEU A 101 11.75 0.75 7.29
C LEU A 101 11.96 -0.41 8.27
N ASN A 102 11.37 -0.33 9.46
CA ASN A 102 11.38 -1.38 10.47
C ASN A 102 10.01 -1.47 11.16
N GLY A 103 9.42 -2.66 11.15
CA GLY A 103 8.12 -2.92 11.77
C GLY A 103 7.30 -3.86 10.91
N GLU A 104 6.00 -3.91 11.19
CA GLU A 104 5.09 -4.83 10.53
C GLU A 104 3.74 -4.19 10.19
N LYS A 105 3.22 -4.54 9.02
CA LYS A 105 1.85 -4.22 8.59
C LYS A 105 1.03 -5.48 8.53
N CYS A 106 -0.26 -5.41 8.87
CA CYS A 106 -1.20 -6.52 8.76
C CYS A 106 -2.36 -6.18 7.82
N PHE A 107 -3.14 -7.19 7.42
CA PHE A 107 -4.38 -7.00 6.65
C PHE A 107 -4.22 -6.37 5.25
N ILE A 108 -3.04 -6.47 4.66
CA ILE A 108 -2.71 -5.98 3.32
C ILE A 108 -3.44 -6.81 2.25
N ALA A 109 -4.37 -6.20 1.51
CA ALA A 109 -4.95 -6.81 0.32
C ALA A 109 -3.87 -7.00 -0.76
N ASN A 110 -3.96 -8.10 -1.53
CA ASN A 110 -2.91 -8.56 -2.46
C ASN A 110 -1.57 -8.88 -1.76
N GLY A 111 -1.54 -9.03 -0.43
CA GLY A 111 -0.28 -9.13 0.32
C GLY A 111 0.68 -10.21 -0.20
N SER A 112 0.20 -11.45 -0.37
CA SER A 112 1.10 -12.55 -0.79
C SER A 112 1.49 -12.51 -2.28
N VAL A 113 0.68 -11.84 -3.11
CA VAL A 113 0.76 -11.88 -4.58
C VAL A 113 1.16 -10.55 -5.23
N GLY A 114 1.20 -9.45 -4.46
CA GLY A 114 1.51 -8.11 -4.93
C GLY A 114 2.96 -7.94 -5.36
N SER A 115 3.17 -7.10 -6.37
CA SER A 115 4.48 -6.71 -6.89
C SER A 115 4.99 -5.40 -6.27
N LEU A 116 4.07 -4.52 -5.88
CA LEU A 116 4.35 -3.21 -5.31
C LEU A 116 3.46 -2.93 -4.11
N PHE A 117 4.04 -2.37 -3.06
CA PHE A 117 3.31 -2.04 -1.84
C PHE A 117 3.51 -0.57 -1.46
N PHE A 118 2.38 0.10 -1.26
CA PHE A 118 2.34 1.34 -0.51
C PHE A 118 2.47 1.04 0.98
N ILE A 119 3.45 1.63 1.67
CA ILE A 119 3.68 1.38 3.09
C ILE A 119 3.66 2.70 3.85
N ASP A 120 2.68 2.84 4.73
CA ASP A 120 2.58 4.00 5.62
C ASP A 120 3.51 3.77 6.82
N ALA A 121 4.50 4.64 6.99
CA ALA A 121 5.49 4.53 8.04
C ALA A 121 5.64 5.85 8.82
N ARG A 122 6.07 5.74 10.07
CA ARG A 122 6.35 6.86 10.98
C ARG A 122 7.77 7.36 10.76
N THR A 123 7.90 8.55 10.19
CA THR A 123 9.19 9.25 10.01
C THR A 123 9.47 10.26 11.11
N ASP A 124 8.43 10.81 11.75
CA ASP A 124 8.54 11.65 12.94
C ASP A 124 7.49 11.25 13.98
N ALA A 125 7.94 10.71 15.11
CA ALA A 125 7.09 10.29 16.22
C ALA A 125 6.81 11.40 17.25
N SER A 126 7.40 12.59 17.07
CA SER A 126 7.17 13.74 17.96
C SER A 126 5.88 14.51 17.63
N VAL A 127 5.35 14.31 16.42
CA VAL A 127 4.12 14.92 15.93
C VAL A 127 3.07 13.87 15.61
N ASP A 128 1.82 14.31 15.47
CA ASP A 128 0.71 13.45 15.09
C ASP A 128 0.91 12.80 13.71
N ILE A 129 0.16 11.74 13.44
CA ILE A 129 0.34 10.90 12.25
C ILE A 129 0.08 11.60 10.92
N THR A 130 -0.72 12.66 10.92
CA THR A 130 -1.00 13.41 9.69
C THR A 130 0.22 14.22 9.24
N ARG A 131 1.13 14.52 10.16
CA ARG A 131 2.38 15.25 9.92
C ARG A 131 3.63 14.38 9.95
N GLY A 132 3.65 13.38 10.84
CA GLY A 132 4.78 12.49 11.07
C GLY A 132 4.74 11.19 10.27
N GLY A 133 3.67 10.98 9.50
CA GLY A 133 3.50 9.86 8.59
C GLY A 133 4.13 10.12 7.22
N THR A 134 4.70 9.09 6.60
CA THR A 134 5.15 9.13 5.22
C THR A 134 4.74 7.85 4.49
N LEU A 135 4.32 8.01 3.25
CA LEU A 135 3.92 6.91 2.38
C LEU A 135 5.11 6.52 1.49
N PHE A 136 5.49 5.25 1.51
CA PHE A 136 6.59 4.71 0.73
C PHE A 136 6.10 3.74 -0.34
N LEU A 137 6.73 3.77 -1.52
CA LEU A 137 6.55 2.76 -2.56
C LEU A 137 7.65 1.72 -2.43
N VAL A 138 7.26 0.48 -2.08
CA VAL A 138 8.19 -0.62 -1.82
C VAL A 138 7.90 -1.82 -2.73
N PRO A 139 8.75 -2.08 -3.72
CA PRO A 139 8.70 -3.32 -4.51
C PRO A 139 8.84 -4.58 -3.63
N LYS A 140 8.17 -5.67 -4.00
CA LYS A 140 8.19 -6.94 -3.25
C LYS A 140 9.59 -7.54 -3.07
N ASP A 141 10.47 -7.31 -4.04
CA ASP A 141 11.86 -7.79 -4.08
C ASP A 141 12.84 -6.89 -3.32
N THR A 142 12.36 -5.81 -2.68
CA THR A 142 13.21 -4.93 -1.88
C THR A 142 13.87 -5.73 -0.76
N PRO A 143 15.21 -5.69 -0.61
CA PRO A 143 15.92 -6.40 0.44
C PRO A 143 15.31 -6.14 1.82
N GLY A 144 15.10 -7.20 2.58
CA GLY A 144 14.47 -7.11 3.90
C GLY A 144 12.95 -7.10 3.90
N PHE A 145 12.27 -6.87 2.76
CA PHE A 145 10.83 -7.07 2.65
C PHE A 145 10.52 -8.57 2.76
N ARG A 146 9.69 -8.96 3.72
CA ARG A 146 9.30 -10.36 3.91
C ARG A 146 7.80 -10.48 4.01
N ILE A 147 7.29 -11.48 3.31
CA ILE A 147 5.91 -11.93 3.43
C ILE A 147 5.82 -12.83 4.65
N GLY A 148 5.19 -12.36 5.74
CA GLY A 148 4.91 -13.16 6.93
C GLY A 148 3.58 -13.92 6.85
N LYS A 149 2.89 -14.09 8.00
CA LYS A 149 1.72 -14.96 8.10
C LYS A 149 0.59 -14.53 7.14
N ILE A 150 0.08 -15.49 6.38
CA ILE A 150 -1.12 -15.34 5.57
C ILE A 150 -2.34 -15.69 6.42
N PHE A 151 -3.24 -14.74 6.61
CA PHE A 151 -4.51 -15.03 7.28
C PHE A 151 -5.50 -15.68 6.31
N LYS A 152 -6.07 -16.82 6.72
CA LYS A 152 -7.27 -17.36 6.07
C LYS A 152 -8.46 -16.54 6.55
N SER A 153 -9.11 -15.84 5.62
CA SER A 153 -10.28 -15.00 5.87
C SER A 153 -11.43 -15.52 5.01
N LEU A 154 -12.68 -15.33 5.43
CA LEU A 154 -13.86 -15.70 4.63
C LEU A 154 -13.86 -15.00 3.26
N LEU A 155 -13.24 -13.83 3.16
CA LEU A 155 -12.94 -13.17 1.89
C LEU A 155 -11.54 -13.61 1.42
N PHE A 156 -11.46 -14.22 0.24
CA PHE A 156 -10.31 -14.93 -0.36
C PHE A 156 -9.04 -14.11 -0.63
N LEU A 157 -8.90 -12.89 -0.06
CA LEU A 157 -7.68 -12.10 -0.24
C LEU A 157 -6.70 -12.33 0.92
N PRO A 158 -5.51 -12.89 0.65
CA PRO A 158 -4.50 -13.13 1.65
C PRO A 158 -4.06 -11.80 2.26
N LYS A 159 -4.30 -11.69 3.57
CA LYS A 159 -3.87 -10.58 4.43
C LYS A 159 -2.48 -10.89 4.97
N LEU A 160 -1.58 -9.90 4.98
CA LEU A 160 -0.14 -10.14 5.13
C LEU A 160 0.52 -9.33 6.25
N TYR A 161 1.54 -9.92 6.87
CA TYR A 161 2.71 -9.32 7.56
C TYR A 161 3.80 -8.86 6.58
N ALA A 162 4.10 -7.57 6.48
CA ALA A 162 5.31 -7.09 5.78
C ALA A 162 6.34 -6.66 6.81
N ALA A 163 7.41 -7.45 6.99
CA ALA A 163 8.57 -7.05 7.80
C ALA A 163 9.60 -6.39 6.88
N PHE A 164 10.23 -5.31 7.34
CA PHE A 164 11.27 -4.59 6.63
C PHE A 164 12.52 -4.63 7.50
N GLY A 165 13.63 -5.14 6.96
CA GLY A 165 14.95 -5.05 7.58
C GLY A 165 15.91 -4.44 6.57
N ARG A 166 16.22 -3.15 6.72
CA ARG A 166 17.04 -2.36 5.78
C ARG A 166 16.55 -2.41 4.32
N SER A 167 15.32 -1.92 4.09
CA SER A 167 14.70 -1.89 2.76
C SER A 167 14.76 -0.50 2.12
N ARG A 168 15.50 -0.34 1.01
CA ARG A 168 15.61 0.94 0.29
C ARG A 168 14.29 1.31 -0.38
N ALA A 169 13.66 2.41 0.05
CA ALA A 169 12.44 2.96 -0.55
C ALA A 169 12.64 4.40 -1.04
N SER A 170 12.07 4.73 -2.19
CA SER A 170 11.97 6.12 -2.67
C SER A 170 10.70 6.77 -2.13
N ARG A 171 10.82 8.00 -1.63
CA ARG A 171 9.68 8.87 -1.27
C ARG A 171 8.98 9.34 -2.52
#